data_AF-A0A2W7BRU9-F1
#
_entry.id   AF-A0A2W7BRU9-F1
#
_cell.length_a   1.000
_cell.length_b   1.000
_cell.length_c   1.000
_cell.angle_alpha   90.00
_cell.angle_beta   90.00
_cell.angle_gamma   90.00
#
_symmetry.space_group_name_H-M   'P 1'
#
loop_
_entity.id
_entity.type
_entity.pdbx_description
1 polymer ?
#
loop_
_entity_poly.entity_id
_entity_poly.type
_entity_poly.pdbx_seq_one_letter_code
_entity_poly.pdbx_strand_id
1 'polypeptide(L)'
;MTVDSTKTLCPYCGVGCGLEVSPSAQSGNTVGELGQSAWKVRGDRAHPSSQGMVCVKGATVAEALNRDRLLYPMVRDSLDEEFRRVSWDQALALITSRIQTVRSTHGADGVCMYGSGQLQTEDYYIAQKLLKGCLGTNNFDSNSRLCMSSAVAGYVQSLGSDGPPCCYEDLDLTDCVFLIGANTAECHTIIHNRLQKHHKKNRAVKMVVVDPRRTKTAEDADLHLAIHPGTDIDLLNGIAHLLLRWGCLDTHFVAAHTTGFSEFAEVTQYYSPDVVSERCGISVSDLETAARWWADSNRVLSLWSMGVNQSSEGTAKVRAIINLHLMTGQIGKPGAGPFSLTGQPNAMGGRETGGLCNLLPGYRHVKFPEQR
;
A
#
# COMPACT_ATOMS: atom_id res chain seq x y z
N MET A 1 -9.70 1.09 40.63
CA MET A 1 -8.63 1.53 39.72
C MET A 1 -9.29 1.76 38.37
N THR A 2 -9.41 3.02 37.94
CA THR A 2 -9.90 3.35 36.60
C THR A 2 -8.96 2.69 35.59
N VAL A 3 -9.47 1.84 34.71
CA VAL A 3 -8.65 1.24 33.66
C VAL A 3 -8.19 2.38 32.76
N ASP A 4 -6.90 2.65 32.78
CA ASP A 4 -6.26 3.67 31.96
C ASP A 4 -6.44 3.34 30.47
N SER A 5 -6.48 4.38 29.65
CA SER A 5 -6.62 4.22 28.21
C SER A 5 -5.38 3.51 27.62
N THR A 6 -5.60 2.53 26.75
CA THR A 6 -4.54 1.80 26.05
C THR A 6 -4.39 2.33 24.64
N LYS A 7 -3.14 2.60 24.23
CA LYS A 7 -2.80 2.97 22.85
C LYS A 7 -2.66 1.74 21.97
N THR A 8 -3.15 1.82 20.74
CA THR A 8 -3.05 0.77 19.73
C THR A 8 -3.07 1.36 18.32
N LEU A 9 -2.94 0.52 17.30
CA LEU A 9 -3.03 0.90 15.89
C LEU A 9 -4.33 0.41 15.26
N CYS A 10 -4.82 1.17 14.29
CA CYS A 10 -5.98 0.79 13.49
C CYS A 10 -5.67 -0.46 12.62
N PRO A 11 -6.45 -1.55 12.70
CA PRO A 11 -6.15 -2.81 12.03
C PRO A 11 -6.67 -2.89 10.58
N TYR A 12 -7.03 -1.76 9.97
CA TYR A 12 -7.75 -1.77 8.68
C TYR A 12 -6.88 -1.49 7.45
N CYS A 13 -6.44 -0.25 7.25
CA CYS A 13 -5.66 0.12 6.08
C CYS A 13 -4.24 0.55 6.43
N GLY A 14 -3.36 0.57 5.43
CA GLY A 14 -1.94 0.89 5.57
C GLY A 14 -1.60 2.33 5.95
N VAL A 15 -2.58 3.14 6.38
CA VAL A 15 -2.30 4.46 6.98
C VAL A 15 -1.69 4.31 8.38
N GLY A 16 -2.07 3.26 9.12
CA GLY A 16 -1.55 3.05 10.48
C GLY A 16 -1.97 4.16 11.45
N CYS A 17 -3.26 4.51 11.48
CA CYS A 17 -3.76 5.52 12.43
C CYS A 17 -3.60 5.04 13.88
N GLY A 18 -3.10 5.90 14.77
CA GLY A 18 -3.06 5.62 16.20
C GLY A 18 -4.43 5.79 16.85
N LEU A 19 -4.76 4.87 17.75
CA LEU A 19 -6.02 4.81 18.49
C LEU A 19 -5.76 4.75 19.99
N GLU A 20 -6.68 5.31 20.76
CA GLU A 20 -6.78 5.18 22.21
C GLU A 20 -8.09 4.46 22.54
N VAL A 21 -7.99 3.35 23.26
CA VAL A 21 -9.12 2.50 23.66
C VAL A 21 -9.28 2.60 25.18
N SER A 22 -10.52 2.70 25.65
CA SER A 22 -10.85 2.77 27.09
C SER A 22 -12.17 2.06 27.34
N PRO A 23 -12.44 1.54 28.55
CA PRO A 23 -13.76 1.00 28.85
C PRO A 23 -14.84 2.06 28.75
N SER A 24 -16.02 1.68 28.30
CA SER A 24 -17.19 2.54 28.34
C SER A 24 -17.65 2.75 29.80
N ALA A 25 -18.01 3.98 30.17
CA ALA A 25 -18.46 4.32 31.53
C ALA A 25 -19.78 3.64 31.97
N GLN A 26 -20.44 2.91 31.05
CA GLN A 26 -21.72 2.23 31.29
C GLN A 26 -21.61 0.72 31.55
N SER A 27 -20.40 0.13 31.62
CA SER A 27 -20.27 -1.30 31.89
C SER A 27 -20.38 -1.65 33.39
N GLY A 28 -21.62 -1.58 33.91
CA GLY A 28 -22.07 -2.67 34.79
C GLY A 28 -22.09 -3.97 33.97
N ASN A 29 -21.81 -5.11 34.61
CA ASN A 29 -21.59 -6.45 34.03
C ASN A 29 -22.76 -7.06 33.22
N THR A 30 -23.33 -6.32 32.28
CA THR A 30 -24.41 -6.78 31.42
C THR A 30 -24.09 -6.38 30.01
N VAL A 31 -23.95 -7.39 29.15
CA VAL A 31 -24.03 -7.30 27.69
C VAL A 31 -25.27 -6.47 27.38
N GLY A 32 -25.09 -5.18 27.11
CA GLY A 32 -26.17 -4.26 26.83
C GLY A 32 -26.88 -4.72 25.56
N GLU A 33 -28.20 -4.88 25.68
CA GLU A 33 -29.09 -5.08 24.55
C GLU A 33 -28.77 -4.04 23.45
N LEU A 34 -28.55 -4.54 22.24
CA LEU A 34 -28.34 -3.80 20.98
C LEU A 34 -27.04 -2.98 20.88
N GLY A 35 -25.95 -3.67 20.55
CA GLY A 35 -24.94 -3.17 19.61
C GLY A 35 -23.91 -2.16 20.13
N GLN A 36 -23.92 -1.77 21.40
CA GLN A 36 -22.91 -0.87 21.94
C GLN A 36 -21.69 -1.64 22.48
N SER A 37 -20.51 -1.35 21.94
CA SER A 37 -19.26 -1.98 22.38
C SER A 37 -18.92 -1.57 23.82
N ALA A 38 -18.39 -2.52 24.61
CA ALA A 38 -17.86 -2.26 25.95
C ALA A 38 -16.65 -1.29 25.94
N TRP A 39 -16.14 -0.95 24.76
CA TRP A 39 -14.96 -0.11 24.56
C TRP A 39 -15.31 1.16 23.80
N LYS A 40 -14.78 2.28 24.29
CA LYS A 40 -14.76 3.56 23.59
C LYS A 40 -13.42 3.70 22.86
N VAL A 41 -13.48 4.04 21.58
CA VAL A 41 -12.30 4.26 20.72
C VAL A 41 -12.25 5.72 20.28
N ARG A 42 -11.06 6.32 20.36
CA ARG A 42 -10.76 7.66 19.80
C ARG A 42 -9.40 7.65 19.13
N GLY A 43 -9.10 8.65 18.30
CA GLY A 43 -7.77 8.79 17.71
C GLY A 43 -6.74 9.27 18.74
N ASP A 44 -5.53 8.69 18.71
CA ASP A 44 -4.38 9.18 19.48
C ASP A 44 -3.87 10.48 18.84
N ARG A 45 -3.98 11.59 19.59
CA ARG A 45 -3.56 12.93 19.12
C ARG A 45 -2.05 13.05 18.92
N ALA A 46 -1.26 12.25 19.62
CA ALA A 46 0.19 12.25 19.51
C ALA A 46 0.71 11.38 18.37
N HIS A 47 -0.15 10.57 17.73
CA HIS A 47 0.30 9.65 16.69
C HIS A 47 0.64 10.39 15.38
N PRO A 48 1.84 10.22 14.80
CA PRO A 48 2.33 11.07 13.71
C PRO A 48 1.56 10.88 12.39
N SER A 49 1.10 9.65 12.11
CA SER A 49 0.35 9.36 10.89
C SER A 49 -1.01 10.08 10.83
N SER A 50 -1.80 9.98 11.92
CA SER A 50 -3.19 10.42 11.92
C SER A 50 -3.46 11.71 12.68
N GLN A 51 -2.55 12.15 13.56
CA GLN A 51 -2.68 13.39 14.34
C GLN A 51 -4.04 13.48 15.08
N GLY A 52 -4.50 12.35 15.62
CA GLY A 52 -5.80 12.24 16.31
C GLY A 52 -7.03 12.09 15.41
N MET A 53 -6.88 12.16 14.08
CA MET A 53 -7.98 11.90 13.15
C MET A 53 -8.28 10.39 13.06
N VAL A 54 -9.55 10.06 12.86
CA VAL A 54 -9.99 8.68 12.69
C VAL A 54 -11.17 8.64 11.71
N CYS A 55 -11.18 7.67 10.80
CA CYS A 55 -12.32 7.43 9.91
C CYS A 55 -13.34 6.49 10.58
N VAL A 56 -14.51 6.32 9.97
CA VAL A 56 -15.58 5.47 10.54
C VAL A 56 -15.09 4.07 10.92
N LYS A 57 -14.28 3.43 10.06
CA LYS A 57 -13.72 2.09 10.32
C LYS A 57 -12.92 2.04 11.62
N GLY A 58 -12.02 3.00 11.82
CA GLY A 58 -11.20 3.06 13.04
C GLY A 58 -12.03 3.41 14.28
N ALA A 59 -13.04 4.27 14.14
CA ALA A 59 -13.90 4.70 15.24
C ALA A 59 -14.80 3.56 15.75
N THR A 60 -15.21 2.64 14.87
CA THR A 60 -16.10 1.52 15.19
C THR A 60 -15.38 0.18 15.35
N VAL A 61 -14.04 0.15 15.40
CA VAL A 61 -13.24 -1.09 15.43
C VAL A 61 -13.66 -2.06 16.55
N ALA A 62 -14.13 -1.54 17.68
CA ALA A 62 -14.50 -2.35 18.83
C ALA A 62 -15.86 -3.07 18.66
N GLU A 63 -16.67 -2.71 17.66
CA GLU A 63 -17.94 -3.39 17.35
C GLU A 63 -17.69 -4.80 16.76
N ALA A 64 -16.58 -4.96 16.03
CA ALA A 64 -16.22 -6.24 15.40
C ALA A 64 -15.66 -7.28 16.39
N LEU A 65 -15.27 -6.86 17.60
CA LEU A 65 -14.55 -7.74 18.53
C LEU A 65 -15.39 -8.90 19.06
N ASN A 66 -16.71 -8.72 19.22
CA ASN A 66 -17.58 -9.68 19.92
C ASN A 66 -18.66 -10.29 19.02
N ARG A 67 -18.68 -9.97 17.72
CA ARG A 67 -19.70 -10.44 16.79
C ARG A 67 -19.20 -11.64 15.99
N ASP A 68 -19.95 -12.74 16.02
CA ASP A 68 -19.72 -13.97 15.22
C ASP A 68 -18.28 -14.52 15.30
N ARG A 69 -17.66 -14.44 16.47
CA ARG A 69 -16.28 -14.87 16.71
C ARG A 69 -16.15 -16.39 16.70
N LEU A 70 -15.10 -16.89 16.05
CA LEU A 70 -14.64 -18.27 16.25
C LEU A 70 -14.04 -18.42 17.66
N LEU A 71 -14.70 -19.20 18.51
CA LEU A 71 -14.32 -19.40 19.92
C LEU A 71 -13.60 -20.73 20.19
N TYR A 72 -13.74 -21.70 19.28
CA TYR A 72 -13.22 -23.07 19.47
C TYR A 72 -12.57 -23.59 18.19
N PRO A 73 -11.53 -24.42 18.28
CA PRO A 73 -11.05 -25.21 17.15
C PRO A 73 -12.15 -26.12 16.60
N MET A 74 -12.18 -26.29 15.29
CA MET A 74 -13.16 -27.13 14.60
C MET A 74 -12.50 -27.95 13.50
N VAL A 75 -13.00 -29.17 13.28
CA VAL A 75 -12.51 -30.13 12.28
C VAL A 75 -13.69 -30.70 11.52
N ARG A 76 -13.49 -31.11 10.27
CA ARG A 76 -14.41 -31.96 9.50
C ARG A 76 -13.60 -33.05 8.81
N ASP A 77 -14.15 -34.24 8.67
CA ASP A 77 -13.40 -35.39 8.15
C ASP A 77 -13.44 -35.44 6.59
N SER A 78 -14.44 -34.81 5.98
CA SER A 78 -14.53 -34.56 4.53
C SER A 78 -15.08 -33.16 4.21
N LEU A 79 -15.05 -32.73 2.94
CA LEU A 79 -15.58 -31.41 2.53
C LEU A 79 -17.10 -31.32 2.65
N ASP A 80 -17.78 -32.47 2.58
CA ASP A 80 -19.25 -32.59 2.59
C ASP A 80 -19.83 -32.69 4.01
N GLU A 81 -18.97 -32.78 5.02
CA GLU A 81 -19.37 -32.86 6.42
C GLU A 81 -19.34 -31.50 7.14
N GLU A 82 -20.18 -31.38 8.15
CA GLU A 82 -20.20 -30.22 9.04
C GLU A 82 -18.95 -30.18 9.95
N PHE A 83 -18.60 -28.97 10.37
CA PHE A 83 -17.53 -28.77 11.34
C PHE A 83 -17.96 -29.21 12.74
N ARG A 84 -17.18 -30.11 13.35
CA ARG A 84 -17.29 -30.49 14.75
C ARG A 84 -16.23 -29.79 15.59
N ARG A 85 -16.63 -29.31 16.78
CA ARG A 85 -15.72 -28.72 17.76
C ARG A 85 -14.76 -29.77 18.32
N VAL A 86 -13.51 -29.39 18.55
CA VAL A 86 -12.49 -30.22 19.18
C VAL A 86 -11.67 -29.41 20.19
N SER A 87 -10.95 -30.10 21.06
CA SER A 87 -9.97 -29.44 21.94
C SER A 87 -8.76 -28.92 21.14
N TRP A 88 -8.03 -27.98 21.73
CA TRP A 88 -6.77 -27.50 21.16
C TRP A 88 -5.74 -28.62 20.97
N ASP A 89 -5.62 -29.53 21.94
CA ASP A 89 -4.69 -30.67 21.85
C ASP A 89 -5.03 -31.59 20.66
N GLN A 90 -6.32 -31.89 20.46
CA GLN A 90 -6.78 -32.68 19.33
C GLN A 90 -6.51 -31.98 17.99
N ALA A 91 -6.78 -30.68 17.90
CA ALA A 91 -6.53 -29.91 16.67
C ALA A 91 -5.02 -29.87 16.34
N LEU A 92 -4.17 -29.61 17.32
CA LEU A 92 -2.71 -29.55 17.14
C LEU A 92 -2.13 -30.93 16.81
N ALA A 93 -2.59 -31.99 17.46
CA ALA A 93 -2.18 -33.37 17.13
C ALA A 93 -2.55 -33.73 15.69
N LEU A 94 -3.75 -33.34 15.23
CA LEU A 94 -4.17 -33.59 13.85
C LEU A 94 -3.33 -32.80 12.84
N ILE A 95 -3.12 -31.50 13.07
CA ILE A 95 -2.32 -30.64 12.17
C ILE A 95 -0.88 -31.17 12.06
N THR A 96 -0.26 -31.48 13.19
CA THR A 96 1.13 -31.99 13.22
C THR A 96 1.26 -33.34 12.55
N SER A 97 0.33 -34.28 12.82
CA SER A 97 0.29 -35.59 12.14
C SER A 97 0.15 -35.43 10.63
N ARG A 98 -0.75 -34.57 10.15
CA ARG A 98 -0.95 -34.31 8.71
C ARG A 98 0.29 -33.70 8.07
N ILE A 99 0.92 -32.70 8.69
CA ILE A 99 2.17 -32.11 8.21
C ILE A 99 3.26 -33.19 8.10
N GLN A 100 3.41 -34.05 9.11
CA GLN A 100 4.40 -35.14 9.10
C GLN A 100 4.12 -36.13 7.96
N THR A 101 2.88 -36.58 7.80
CA THR A 101 2.48 -37.49 6.70
C THR A 101 2.76 -36.87 5.34
N VAL A 102 2.39 -35.61 5.12
CA VAL A 102 2.64 -34.90 3.85
C VAL A 102 4.14 -34.80 3.61
N ARG A 103 4.94 -34.42 4.61
CA ARG A 103 6.41 -34.36 4.45
C ARG A 103 7.04 -35.70 4.12
N SER A 104 6.58 -36.80 4.73
CA SER A 104 7.13 -38.14 4.43
C SER A 104 6.72 -38.67 3.06
N THR A 105 5.61 -38.20 2.50
CA THR A 105 5.04 -38.75 1.25
C THR A 105 5.24 -37.83 0.03
N HIS A 106 5.26 -36.51 0.23
CA HIS A 106 5.31 -35.48 -0.83
C HIS A 106 6.50 -34.52 -0.67
N GLY A 107 7.28 -34.63 0.41
CA GLY A 107 8.40 -33.72 0.70
C GLY A 107 7.96 -32.40 1.33
N ALA A 108 8.92 -31.50 1.58
CA ALA A 108 8.68 -30.22 2.25
C ALA A 108 7.71 -29.30 1.47
N ASP A 109 7.81 -29.30 0.14
CA ASP A 109 6.99 -28.45 -0.73
C ASP A 109 5.54 -28.96 -0.90
N GLY A 110 5.19 -30.10 -0.31
CA GLY A 110 3.80 -30.53 -0.17
C GLY A 110 2.99 -29.68 0.84
N VAL A 111 3.65 -28.83 1.62
CA VAL A 111 3.03 -27.93 2.61
C VAL A 111 3.12 -26.50 2.14
N CYS A 112 2.04 -25.74 2.30
CA CYS A 112 2.03 -24.30 2.05
C CYS A 112 1.34 -23.53 3.18
N MET A 113 1.66 -22.24 3.29
CA MET A 113 0.99 -21.30 4.18
C MET A 113 0.57 -20.06 3.39
N TYR A 114 -0.67 -19.62 3.62
CA TYR A 114 -1.19 -18.37 3.10
C TYR A 114 -1.45 -17.40 4.26
N GLY A 115 -0.50 -16.48 4.48
CA GLY A 115 -0.55 -15.46 5.53
C GLY A 115 -1.42 -14.26 5.16
N SER A 116 -1.41 -13.25 6.03
CA SER A 116 -2.20 -12.04 5.83
C SER A 116 -1.45 -10.79 6.25
N GLY A 117 -1.51 -9.72 5.45
CA GLY A 117 -0.98 -8.39 5.77
C GLY A 117 -1.64 -7.71 6.97
N GLN A 118 -2.46 -8.43 7.72
CA GLN A 118 -3.10 -8.05 8.98
C GLN A 118 -2.53 -8.81 10.19
N LEU A 119 -1.60 -9.75 9.98
CA LEU A 119 -0.85 -10.39 11.06
C LEU A 119 0.10 -9.36 11.71
N GLN A 120 0.48 -9.63 12.97
CA GLN A 120 1.56 -8.87 13.60
C GLN A 120 2.91 -9.22 12.94
N THR A 121 3.89 -8.34 13.09
CA THR A 121 5.24 -8.54 12.54
C THR A 121 5.90 -9.79 13.14
N GLU A 122 5.68 -10.01 14.43
CA GLU A 122 6.14 -11.17 15.18
C GLU A 122 5.49 -12.47 14.67
N ASP A 123 4.19 -12.45 14.39
CA ASP A 123 3.45 -13.60 13.85
C ASP A 123 4.01 -14.00 12.48
N TYR A 124 4.25 -13.01 11.61
CA TYR A 124 4.88 -13.22 10.32
C TYR A 124 6.28 -13.84 10.45
N TYR A 125 7.09 -13.32 11.36
CA TYR A 125 8.44 -13.83 11.59
C TYR A 125 8.44 -15.27 12.12
N ILE A 126 7.53 -15.61 13.04
CA ILE A 126 7.38 -16.99 13.54
C ILE A 126 6.92 -17.92 12.43
N ALA A 127 5.93 -17.51 11.63
CA ALA A 127 5.44 -18.26 10.48
C ALA A 127 6.54 -18.52 9.44
N GLN A 128 7.30 -17.49 9.08
CA GLN A 128 8.48 -17.57 8.22
C GLN A 128 9.49 -18.60 8.73
N LYS A 129 9.85 -18.49 10.02
CA LYS A 129 10.85 -19.35 10.65
C LYS A 129 10.39 -20.80 10.69
N LEU A 130 9.12 -21.06 10.95
CA LEU A 130 8.55 -22.40 10.89
C LEU A 130 8.63 -22.98 9.47
N LEU A 131 8.10 -22.28 8.46
CA LEU A 131 8.01 -22.81 7.09
C LEU A 131 9.38 -22.96 6.44
N LYS A 132 10.18 -21.89 6.41
CA LYS A 132 11.46 -21.86 5.70
C LYS A 132 12.59 -22.46 6.53
N GLY A 133 12.65 -22.13 7.82
CA GLY A 133 13.72 -22.54 8.71
C GLY A 133 13.58 -23.99 9.20
N CYS A 134 12.38 -24.39 9.63
CA CYS A 134 12.17 -25.71 10.26
C CYS A 134 11.61 -26.77 9.30
N LEU A 135 10.62 -26.41 8.49
CA LEU A 135 9.97 -27.35 7.57
C LEU A 135 10.75 -27.48 6.24
N GLY A 136 11.52 -26.45 5.88
CA GLY A 136 12.41 -26.43 4.73
C GLY A 136 11.71 -26.13 3.40
N THR A 137 10.61 -25.36 3.43
CA THR A 137 9.88 -24.96 2.21
C THR A 137 9.75 -23.45 2.10
N ASN A 138 9.83 -22.94 0.88
CA ASN A 138 9.56 -21.54 0.56
C ASN A 138 8.09 -21.28 0.18
N ASN A 139 7.20 -22.27 0.32
CA ASN A 139 5.77 -22.15 0.03
C ASN A 139 5.02 -21.35 1.11
N PHE A 140 5.49 -20.14 1.40
CA PHE A 140 4.84 -19.16 2.24
C PHE A 140 4.56 -17.91 1.42
N ASP A 141 3.29 -17.60 1.23
CA ASP A 141 2.85 -16.39 0.57
C ASP A 141 1.74 -15.71 1.39
N SER A 142 1.31 -14.52 1.00
CA SER A 142 0.19 -13.85 1.66
C SER A 142 -0.65 -13.05 0.68
N ASN A 143 -1.81 -12.59 1.13
CA ASN A 143 -2.64 -11.63 0.38
C ASN A 143 -1.89 -10.34 -0.03
N SER A 144 -0.76 -10.03 0.60
CA SER A 144 0.16 -8.96 0.15
C SER A 144 0.65 -9.15 -1.29
N ARG A 145 0.75 -10.41 -1.78
CA ARG A 145 1.09 -10.72 -3.18
C ARG A 145 0.10 -10.11 -4.16
N LEU A 146 -1.19 -10.15 -3.83
CA LEU A 146 -2.27 -9.63 -4.68
C LEU A 146 -2.37 -8.10 -4.64
N CYS A 147 -1.58 -7.45 -3.78
CA CYS A 147 -1.68 -6.03 -3.49
C CYS A 147 -0.41 -5.26 -3.88
N MET A 148 0.74 -5.62 -3.30
CA MET A 148 1.93 -4.76 -3.32
C MET A 148 3.06 -5.22 -4.24
N SER A 149 2.96 -6.42 -4.81
CA SER A 149 4.04 -7.06 -5.58
C SER A 149 4.61 -6.20 -6.71
N SER A 150 3.74 -5.55 -7.48
CA SER A 150 4.13 -4.71 -8.61
C SER A 150 4.85 -3.44 -8.14
N ALA A 151 4.39 -2.84 -7.04
CA ALA A 151 5.07 -1.69 -6.42
C ALA A 151 6.46 -2.08 -5.89
N VAL A 152 6.56 -3.21 -5.19
CA VAL A 152 7.83 -3.74 -4.68
C VAL A 152 8.80 -3.97 -5.83
N ALA A 153 8.37 -4.68 -6.89
CA ALA A 153 9.21 -4.95 -8.04
C ALA A 153 9.65 -3.66 -8.74
N GLY A 154 8.76 -2.67 -8.87
CA GLY A 154 9.08 -1.38 -9.46
C GLY A 154 10.10 -0.60 -8.63
N TYR A 155 9.93 -0.53 -7.31
CA TYR A 155 10.90 0.11 -6.43
C TYR A 155 12.26 -0.59 -6.43
N VAL A 156 12.30 -1.92 -6.37
CA VAL A 156 13.57 -2.67 -6.42
C VAL A 156 14.27 -2.45 -7.76
N GLN A 157 13.54 -2.45 -8.89
CA GLN A 157 14.12 -2.23 -10.22
C GLN A 157 14.60 -0.79 -10.45
N SER A 158 13.95 0.21 -9.84
CA SER A 158 14.31 1.62 -10.03
C SER A 158 15.25 2.18 -8.95
N LEU A 159 15.10 1.75 -7.70
CA LEU A 159 15.74 2.33 -6.51
C LEU A 159 16.55 1.30 -5.70
N GLY A 160 16.50 0.02 -6.04
CA GLY A 160 17.30 -1.04 -5.40
C GLY A 160 16.76 -1.57 -4.07
N SER A 161 15.65 -1.05 -3.55
CA SER A 161 15.01 -1.51 -2.29
C SER A 161 13.50 -1.52 -2.40
N ASP A 162 12.83 -2.32 -1.57
CA ASP A 162 11.40 -2.15 -1.28
C ASP A 162 11.19 -0.92 -0.38
N GLY A 163 9.98 -0.35 -0.45
CA GLY A 163 9.52 0.75 0.36
C GLY A 163 9.52 2.10 -0.38
N PRO A 164 8.55 2.98 -0.07
CA PRO A 164 8.57 4.35 -0.59
C PRO A 164 9.73 5.15 0.04
N PRO A 165 10.40 6.03 -0.72
CA PRO A 165 11.38 6.99 -0.18
C PRO A 165 10.72 8.17 0.56
N CYS A 166 9.39 8.18 0.69
CA CYS A 166 8.59 9.26 1.26
C CYS A 166 8.05 8.92 2.66
N CYS A 167 7.57 9.94 3.35
CA CYS A 167 6.91 9.87 4.65
C CYS A 167 5.61 10.68 4.67
N TYR A 168 4.80 10.57 5.74
CA TYR A 168 3.51 11.27 5.78
C TYR A 168 3.62 12.78 5.99
N GLU A 169 4.74 13.27 6.50
CA GLU A 169 5.06 14.70 6.58
C GLU A 169 5.10 15.35 5.19
N ASP A 170 5.43 14.58 4.14
CA ASP A 170 5.47 15.08 2.76
C ASP A 170 4.08 15.54 2.25
N LEU A 171 3.00 14.98 2.81
CA LEU A 171 1.62 15.38 2.49
C LEU A 171 1.34 16.85 2.83
N ASP A 172 2.03 17.38 3.85
CA ASP A 172 1.86 18.75 4.34
C ASP A 172 2.88 19.72 3.71
N LEU A 173 3.79 19.22 2.86
CA LEU A 173 4.91 19.98 2.30
C LEU A 173 4.92 20.08 0.78
N THR A 174 4.19 19.20 0.09
CA THR A 174 4.06 19.17 -1.37
C THR A 174 3.39 20.44 -1.91
N ASP A 175 3.82 20.89 -3.10
CA ASP A 175 3.16 21.95 -3.87
C ASP A 175 2.42 21.43 -5.11
N CYS A 176 2.63 20.16 -5.49
CA CYS A 176 1.79 19.48 -6.47
C CYS A 176 1.68 17.98 -6.15
N VAL A 177 0.44 17.51 -6.02
CA VAL A 177 0.14 16.11 -5.73
C VAL A 177 -0.54 15.44 -6.93
N PHE A 178 -0.01 14.28 -7.33
CA PHE A 178 -0.61 13.39 -8.30
C PHE A 178 -1.16 12.15 -7.60
N LEU A 179 -2.48 11.93 -7.67
CA LEU A 179 -3.15 10.73 -7.18
C LEU A 179 -3.46 9.82 -8.36
N ILE A 180 -2.65 8.78 -8.55
CA ILE A 180 -2.67 7.93 -9.75
C ILE A 180 -3.28 6.58 -9.42
N GLY A 181 -4.48 6.30 -9.92
CA GLY A 181 -5.20 5.05 -9.64
C GLY A 181 -5.43 4.83 -8.13
N ALA A 182 -5.67 5.91 -7.38
CA ALA A 182 -5.78 5.91 -5.93
C ALA A 182 -7.01 6.71 -5.44
N ASN A 183 -8.08 5.99 -5.06
CA ASN A 183 -9.27 6.60 -4.44
C ASN A 183 -9.05 6.83 -2.93
N THR A 184 -8.20 7.80 -2.59
CA THR A 184 -7.77 8.05 -1.20
C THR A 184 -8.91 8.45 -0.28
N ALA A 185 -9.97 9.11 -0.76
CA ALA A 185 -11.13 9.50 0.05
C ALA A 185 -11.77 8.30 0.77
N GLU A 186 -11.81 7.14 0.11
CA GLU A 186 -12.46 5.93 0.63
C GLU A 186 -11.46 4.90 1.18
N CYS A 187 -10.32 4.73 0.50
CA CYS A 187 -9.34 3.69 0.81
C CYS A 187 -8.33 4.13 1.89
N HIS A 188 -7.95 5.42 1.90
CA HIS A 188 -6.93 5.98 2.78
C HIS A 188 -7.39 7.33 3.34
N THR A 189 -8.59 7.37 3.90
CA THR A 189 -9.33 8.60 4.25
C THR A 189 -8.52 9.63 5.05
N ILE A 190 -7.62 9.20 5.94
CA ILE A 190 -6.79 10.13 6.71
C ILE A 190 -5.70 10.78 5.86
N ILE A 191 -5.10 10.07 4.91
CA ILE A 191 -4.19 10.67 3.92
C ILE A 191 -4.95 11.69 3.07
N HIS A 192 -6.14 11.33 2.60
CA HIS A 192 -6.99 12.23 1.83
C HIS A 192 -7.35 13.51 2.62
N ASN A 193 -7.76 13.37 3.88
CA ASN A 193 -8.09 14.50 4.74
C ASN A 193 -6.89 15.43 4.96
N ARG A 194 -5.67 14.88 5.11
CA ARG A 194 -4.45 15.69 5.24
C ARG A 194 -4.18 16.48 3.96
N LEU A 195 -4.19 15.81 2.80
CA LEU A 195 -4.00 16.46 1.51
C LEU A 195 -5.06 17.53 1.23
N GLN A 196 -6.34 17.21 1.45
CA GLN A 196 -7.45 18.14 1.24
C GLN A 196 -7.33 19.37 2.17
N LYS A 197 -6.92 19.17 3.43
CA LYS A 197 -6.67 20.27 4.38
C LYS A 197 -5.49 21.15 3.93
N HIS A 198 -4.40 20.55 3.47
CA HIS A 198 -3.23 21.26 2.97
C HIS A 198 -3.57 22.07 1.71
N HIS A 199 -4.23 21.44 0.73
CA HIS A 199 -4.69 22.07 -0.51
C HIS A 199 -5.65 23.24 -0.28
N LYS A 200 -6.66 23.07 0.58
CA LYS A 200 -7.61 24.15 0.92
C LYS A 200 -6.94 25.34 1.59
N LYS A 201 -5.91 25.12 2.40
CA LYS A 201 -5.14 26.20 3.05
C LYS A 201 -4.18 26.89 2.09
N ASN A 202 -3.68 26.19 1.09
CA ASN A 202 -2.66 26.66 0.17
C ASN A 202 -3.14 26.55 -1.27
N ARG A 203 -3.88 27.56 -1.76
CA ARG A 203 -4.50 27.54 -3.11
C ARG A 203 -3.51 27.46 -4.28
N ALA A 204 -2.22 27.68 -4.02
CA ALA A 204 -1.16 27.47 -5.00
C ALA A 204 -0.86 25.98 -5.23
N VAL A 205 -1.13 25.12 -4.23
CA VAL A 205 -0.94 23.67 -4.33
C VAL A 205 -1.88 23.11 -5.39
N LYS A 206 -1.35 22.27 -6.28
CA LYS A 206 -2.14 21.62 -7.33
C LYS A 206 -2.44 20.17 -7.00
N MET A 207 -3.68 19.75 -7.16
CA MET A 207 -4.13 18.37 -7.00
C MET A 207 -4.60 17.81 -8.34
N VAL A 208 -3.85 16.85 -8.87
CA VAL A 208 -4.18 16.11 -10.09
C VAL A 208 -4.63 14.71 -9.69
N VAL A 209 -5.79 14.28 -10.18
CA VAL A 209 -6.29 12.91 -9.99
C VAL A 209 -6.35 12.21 -11.34
N VAL A 210 -5.68 11.06 -11.43
CA VAL A 210 -5.73 10.18 -12.60
C VAL A 210 -6.54 8.94 -12.22
N ASP A 211 -7.79 8.89 -12.70
CA ASP A 211 -8.70 7.76 -12.46
C ASP A 211 -9.74 7.73 -13.58
N PRO A 212 -10.01 6.59 -14.25
CA PRO A 212 -11.05 6.50 -15.26
C PRO A 212 -12.44 6.90 -14.74
N ARG A 213 -12.66 6.81 -13.42
CA ARG A 213 -13.93 7.15 -12.77
C ARG A 213 -13.79 8.49 -12.04
N ARG A 214 -14.87 9.27 -12.05
CA ARG A 214 -15.00 10.46 -11.21
C ARG A 214 -15.36 10.07 -9.78
N THR A 215 -14.36 9.66 -9.00
CA THR A 215 -14.51 9.31 -7.58
C THR A 215 -14.64 10.55 -6.69
N LYS A 216 -14.98 10.39 -5.40
CA LYS A 216 -14.91 11.49 -4.42
C LYS A 216 -13.53 12.13 -4.34
N THR A 217 -12.47 11.34 -4.56
CA THR A 217 -11.11 11.87 -4.65
C THR A 217 -10.96 12.81 -5.84
N ALA A 218 -11.51 12.44 -7.00
CA ALA A 218 -11.48 13.26 -8.22
C ALA A 218 -12.34 14.53 -8.11
N GLU A 219 -13.40 14.52 -7.31
CA GLU A 219 -14.26 15.70 -7.08
C GLU A 219 -13.52 16.85 -6.36
N ASP A 220 -12.49 16.52 -5.58
CA ASP A 220 -11.65 17.49 -4.86
C ASP A 220 -10.44 17.98 -5.68
N ALA A 221 -10.21 17.44 -6.87
CA ALA A 221 -9.05 17.74 -7.70
C ALA A 221 -9.18 19.08 -8.45
N ASP A 222 -8.05 19.76 -8.68
CA ASP A 222 -8.00 20.89 -9.63
C ASP A 222 -8.07 20.39 -11.08
N LEU A 223 -7.52 19.20 -11.34
CA LEU A 223 -7.55 18.53 -12.64
C LEU A 223 -7.86 17.04 -12.45
N HIS A 224 -8.91 16.57 -13.08
CA HIS A 224 -9.24 15.15 -13.17
C HIS A 224 -8.92 14.63 -14.57
N LEU A 225 -7.94 13.74 -14.68
CA LEU A 225 -7.58 13.04 -15.89
C LEU A 225 -8.30 11.69 -15.94
N ALA A 226 -9.45 11.67 -16.62
CA ALA A 226 -10.29 10.48 -16.80
C ALA A 226 -9.76 9.55 -17.91
N ILE A 227 -8.53 9.05 -17.76
CA ILE A 227 -7.87 8.24 -18.79
C ILE A 227 -8.59 6.91 -19.06
N HIS A 228 -8.45 6.38 -20.28
CA HIS A 228 -8.86 5.03 -20.60
C HIS A 228 -8.12 3.99 -19.74
N PRO A 229 -8.79 2.95 -19.21
CA PRO A 229 -8.14 1.95 -18.37
C PRO A 229 -6.91 1.32 -19.04
N GLY A 230 -5.78 1.31 -18.35
CA GLY A 230 -4.54 0.69 -18.84
C GLY A 230 -3.58 1.64 -19.57
N THR A 231 -3.96 2.89 -19.81
CA THR A 231 -3.16 3.88 -20.57
C THR A 231 -2.27 4.75 -19.68
N ASP A 232 -2.02 4.31 -18.43
CA ASP A 232 -1.20 5.04 -17.45
C ASP A 232 0.22 5.31 -17.96
N ILE A 233 0.82 4.33 -18.64
CA ILE A 233 2.18 4.46 -19.21
C ILE A 233 2.20 5.50 -20.33
N ASP A 234 1.16 5.54 -21.18
CA ASP A 234 1.02 6.55 -22.23
C ASP A 234 0.94 7.96 -21.63
N LEU A 235 0.11 8.14 -20.59
CA LEU A 235 0.01 9.41 -19.88
C LEU A 235 1.37 9.85 -19.30
N LEU A 236 2.04 8.96 -18.57
CA LEU A 236 3.30 9.27 -17.87
C LEU A 236 4.42 9.58 -18.86
N ASN A 237 4.52 8.83 -19.96
CA ASN A 237 5.49 9.11 -21.02
C ASN A 237 5.13 10.38 -21.82
N GLY A 238 3.84 10.71 -21.96
CA GLY A 238 3.40 11.98 -22.55
C GLY A 238 3.79 13.20 -21.70
N ILE A 239 3.66 13.10 -20.38
CA ILE A 239 4.17 14.11 -19.45
C ILE A 239 5.70 14.22 -19.58
N ALA A 240 6.41 13.09 -19.60
CA ALA A 240 7.87 13.07 -19.77
C ALA A 240 8.30 13.72 -21.10
N HIS A 241 7.59 13.43 -22.19
CA HIS A 241 7.82 14.01 -23.51
C HIS A 241 7.75 15.54 -23.47
N LEU A 242 6.69 16.09 -22.85
CA LEU A 242 6.50 17.53 -22.73
C LEU A 242 7.59 18.17 -21.86
N LEU A 243 7.91 17.57 -20.71
CA LEU A 243 8.98 18.06 -19.83
C LEU A 243 10.34 18.09 -20.54
N LEU A 244 10.67 17.03 -21.28
CA LEU A 244 11.88 16.95 -22.10
C LEU A 244 11.89 18.05 -23.18
N ARG A 245 10.78 18.21 -23.91
CA ARG A 245 10.64 19.24 -24.95
C ARG A 245 10.79 20.66 -24.41
N TRP A 246 10.32 20.91 -23.20
CA TRP A 246 10.42 22.21 -22.54
C TRP A 246 11.75 22.44 -21.81
N GLY A 247 12.64 21.44 -21.77
CA GLY A 247 13.90 21.51 -21.04
C GLY A 247 13.73 21.49 -19.51
N CYS A 248 12.59 21.01 -19.02
CA CYS A 248 12.24 20.91 -17.61
C CYS A 248 12.81 19.62 -17.00
N LEU A 249 14.14 19.52 -16.94
CA LEU A 249 14.89 18.38 -16.40
C LEU A 249 15.81 18.84 -15.29
N ASP A 250 16.05 17.98 -14.31
CA ASP A 250 17.19 18.14 -13.40
C ASP A 250 18.42 17.44 -14.01
N THR A 251 19.12 18.14 -14.91
CA THR A 251 20.25 17.57 -15.65
C THR A 251 21.40 17.15 -14.75
N HIS A 252 21.60 17.85 -13.62
CA HIS A 252 22.63 17.48 -12.65
C HIS A 252 22.25 16.18 -11.93
N PHE A 253 21.01 16.08 -11.43
CA PHE A 253 20.53 14.87 -10.77
C PHE A 253 20.56 13.67 -11.72
N VAL A 254 20.08 13.85 -12.96
CA VAL A 254 20.09 12.79 -13.98
C VAL A 254 21.52 12.28 -14.22
N ALA A 255 22.48 13.18 -14.42
CA ALA A 255 23.87 12.79 -14.68
C ALA A 255 24.56 12.13 -13.47
N ALA A 256 24.25 12.58 -12.25
CA ALA A 256 24.92 12.11 -11.03
C ALA A 256 24.29 10.85 -10.40
N HIS A 257 22.98 10.64 -10.59
CA HIS A 257 22.20 9.69 -9.78
C HIS A 257 21.32 8.74 -10.59
N THR A 258 21.39 8.76 -11.92
CA THR A 258 20.57 7.88 -12.76
C THR A 258 21.39 7.17 -13.83
N THR A 259 20.80 6.13 -14.42
CA THR A 259 21.33 5.39 -15.57
C THR A 259 20.21 5.16 -16.57
N GLY A 260 20.53 5.03 -17.87
CA GLY A 260 19.53 4.70 -18.90
C GLY A 260 18.64 5.86 -19.33
N PHE A 261 19.04 7.11 -19.06
CA PHE A 261 18.24 8.29 -19.41
C PHE A 261 18.12 8.49 -20.92
N SER A 262 19.19 8.25 -21.69
CA SER A 262 19.19 8.43 -23.14
C SER A 262 18.17 7.49 -23.81
N GLU A 263 18.18 6.22 -23.43
CA GLU A 263 17.24 5.20 -23.91
C GLU A 263 15.80 5.53 -23.51
N PHE A 264 15.60 6.03 -22.28
CA PHE A 264 14.30 6.52 -21.85
C PHE A 264 13.83 7.72 -22.68
N ALA A 265 14.70 8.70 -22.92
CA ALA A 265 14.38 9.89 -23.71
C ALA A 265 13.98 9.54 -25.14
N GLU A 266 14.65 8.59 -25.79
CA GLU A 266 14.26 8.06 -27.09
C GLU A 266 12.85 7.47 -27.08
N VAL A 267 12.51 6.68 -26.06
CA VAL A 267 11.16 6.10 -25.90
C VAL A 267 10.10 7.20 -25.79
N THR A 268 10.36 8.27 -25.03
CA THR A 268 9.38 9.37 -24.86
C THR A 268 9.04 10.09 -26.17
N GLN A 269 9.89 10.03 -27.20
CA GLN A 269 9.61 10.67 -28.49
C GLN A 269 8.38 10.07 -29.21
N TYR A 270 8.02 8.82 -28.91
CA TYR A 270 6.84 8.15 -29.46
C TYR A 270 5.52 8.53 -28.77
N TYR A 271 5.58 9.39 -27.75
CA TYR A 271 4.43 9.80 -26.93
C TYR A 271 4.14 11.30 -27.11
N SER A 272 3.98 11.73 -28.36
CA SER A 272 3.57 13.10 -28.65
C SER A 272 2.19 13.42 -28.04
N PRO A 273 1.87 14.70 -27.77
CA PRO A 273 0.61 15.06 -27.13
C PRO A 273 -0.63 14.53 -27.86
N ASP A 274 -0.63 14.54 -29.19
CA ASP A 274 -1.75 14.02 -29.99
C ASP A 274 -1.94 12.50 -29.81
N VAL A 275 -0.85 11.73 -29.83
CA VAL A 275 -0.89 10.27 -29.63
C VAL A 275 -1.38 9.93 -28.22
N VAL A 276 -0.89 10.66 -27.22
CA VAL A 276 -1.26 10.42 -25.82
C VAL A 276 -2.71 10.82 -25.57
N SER A 277 -3.15 11.96 -26.13
CA SER A 277 -4.53 12.42 -26.08
C SER A 277 -5.49 11.39 -26.67
N GLU A 278 -5.19 10.85 -27.85
CA GLU A 278 -5.97 9.80 -28.50
C GLU A 278 -6.03 8.53 -27.66
N ARG A 279 -4.88 8.00 -27.22
CA ARG A 279 -4.81 6.74 -26.45
C ARG A 279 -5.46 6.86 -25.08
N CYS A 280 -5.17 7.93 -24.36
CA CYS A 280 -5.69 8.14 -23.01
C CYS A 280 -7.14 8.59 -23.02
N GLY A 281 -7.68 9.14 -24.12
CA GLY A 281 -9.03 9.70 -24.14
C GLY A 281 -9.18 10.98 -23.34
N ILE A 282 -8.11 11.80 -23.25
CA ILE A 282 -8.09 13.11 -22.58
C ILE A 282 -7.72 14.20 -23.57
N SER A 283 -7.98 15.47 -23.26
CA SER A 283 -7.57 16.56 -24.15
C SER A 283 -6.04 16.80 -24.09
N VAL A 284 -5.46 17.26 -25.20
CA VAL A 284 -4.07 17.76 -25.22
C VAL A 284 -3.87 18.87 -24.18
N SER A 285 -4.85 19.75 -24.02
CA SER A 285 -4.81 20.84 -23.03
C SER A 285 -4.69 20.31 -21.59
N ASP A 286 -5.40 19.24 -21.24
CA ASP A 286 -5.32 18.64 -19.90
C ASP A 286 -3.97 17.96 -19.66
N LEU A 287 -3.46 17.25 -20.68
CA LEU A 287 -2.12 16.65 -20.65
C LEU A 287 -1.04 17.73 -20.44
N GLU A 288 -1.09 18.80 -21.23
CA GLU A 288 -0.18 19.94 -21.10
C GLU A 288 -0.31 20.63 -19.75
N THR A 289 -1.54 20.79 -19.23
CA THR A 289 -1.77 21.36 -17.90
C THR A 289 -1.12 20.52 -16.80
N ALA A 290 -1.29 19.19 -16.84
CA ALA A 290 -0.66 18.29 -15.88
C ALA A 290 0.87 18.36 -15.95
N ALA A 291 1.45 18.33 -17.16
CA ALA A 291 2.89 18.45 -17.35
C ALA A 291 3.43 19.81 -16.88
N ARG A 292 2.68 20.89 -17.11
CA ARG A 292 3.07 22.25 -16.70
C ARG A 292 3.04 22.42 -15.19
N TRP A 293 2.02 21.90 -14.53
CA TRP A 293 1.99 21.86 -13.06
C TRP A 293 3.12 21.02 -12.48
N TRP A 294 3.51 19.92 -13.13
CA TRP A 294 4.71 19.18 -12.73
C TRP A 294 5.97 20.05 -12.88
N ALA A 295 6.15 20.69 -14.04
CA ALA A 295 7.32 21.52 -14.36
C ALA A 295 7.50 22.72 -13.41
N ASP A 296 6.40 23.41 -13.09
CA ASP A 296 6.41 24.64 -12.29
C ASP A 296 6.53 24.37 -10.77
N SER A 297 6.42 23.10 -10.35
CA SER A 297 6.38 22.71 -8.94
C SER A 297 7.73 22.31 -8.39
N ASN A 298 8.04 22.74 -7.17
CA ASN A 298 9.32 22.42 -6.53
C ASN A 298 9.29 21.08 -5.80
N ARG A 299 8.09 20.60 -5.43
CA ARG A 299 7.86 19.45 -4.55
C ARG A 299 6.67 18.63 -5.05
N VAL A 300 6.93 17.82 -6.07
CA VAL A 300 5.92 16.94 -6.67
C VAL A 300 5.86 15.62 -5.91
N LEU A 301 4.66 15.27 -5.42
CA LEU A 301 4.38 14.03 -4.70
C LEU A 301 3.39 13.18 -5.49
N SER A 302 3.79 11.97 -5.89
CA SER A 302 2.89 11.04 -6.61
C SER A 302 2.48 9.91 -5.69
N LEU A 303 1.18 9.77 -5.40
CA LEU A 303 0.64 8.67 -4.61
C LEU A 303 -0.18 7.74 -5.50
N TRP A 304 0.04 6.44 -5.37
CA TRP A 304 -0.73 5.43 -6.10
C TRP A 304 -1.12 4.25 -5.22
N SER A 305 -2.07 3.45 -5.68
CA SER A 305 -2.45 2.20 -5.02
C SER A 305 -2.83 1.12 -6.04
N MET A 306 -3.94 0.40 -5.82
CA MET A 306 -4.31 -0.77 -6.62
C MET A 306 -4.59 -0.48 -8.08
N GLY A 307 -5.03 0.73 -8.44
CA GLY A 307 -5.25 1.08 -9.85
C GLY A 307 -3.99 0.97 -10.71
N VAL A 308 -2.82 1.15 -10.09
CA VAL A 308 -1.50 0.91 -10.70
C VAL A 308 -1.04 -0.53 -10.46
N ASN A 309 -1.10 -1.02 -9.21
CA ASN A 309 -0.45 -2.28 -8.84
C ASN A 309 -1.14 -3.52 -9.44
N GLN A 310 -2.47 -3.53 -9.53
CA GLN A 310 -3.26 -4.66 -10.02
C GLN A 310 -3.46 -4.58 -11.53
N SER A 311 -2.36 -4.73 -12.24
CA SER A 311 -2.28 -4.67 -13.70
C SER A 311 -1.23 -5.65 -14.19
N SER A 312 -1.41 -6.21 -15.39
CA SER A 312 -0.38 -6.98 -16.08
C SER A 312 0.93 -6.19 -16.25
N GLU A 313 0.80 -4.86 -16.42
CA GLU A 313 1.92 -3.92 -16.57
C GLU A 313 2.22 -3.15 -15.27
N GLY A 314 1.75 -3.61 -14.11
CA GLY A 314 1.84 -2.85 -12.85
C GLY A 314 3.27 -2.43 -12.49
N THR A 315 4.25 -3.33 -12.67
CA THR A 315 5.67 -3.01 -12.43
C THR A 315 6.17 -1.92 -13.37
N ALA A 316 5.79 -1.96 -14.65
CA ALA A 316 6.17 -0.96 -15.64
C ALA A 316 5.53 0.41 -15.35
N LYS A 317 4.26 0.43 -14.92
CA LYS A 317 3.58 1.66 -14.48
C LYS A 317 4.29 2.31 -13.29
N VAL A 318 4.67 1.53 -12.28
CA VAL A 318 5.42 2.03 -11.12
C VAL A 318 6.75 2.65 -11.56
N ARG A 319 7.47 1.97 -12.45
CA ARG A 319 8.73 2.50 -13.02
C ARG A 319 8.51 3.78 -13.81
N ALA A 320 7.43 3.89 -14.58
CA ALA A 320 7.10 5.12 -15.31
C ALA A 320 6.84 6.31 -14.36
N ILE A 321 6.15 6.08 -13.23
CA ILE A 321 5.99 7.10 -12.18
C ILE A 321 7.36 7.51 -11.62
N ILE A 322 8.20 6.53 -11.26
CA ILE A 322 9.53 6.81 -10.70
C ILE A 322 10.42 7.53 -11.71
N ASN A 323 10.36 7.19 -13.00
CA ASN A 323 11.15 7.86 -14.05
C ASN A 323 10.85 9.36 -14.12
N LEU A 324 9.58 9.78 -13.99
CA LEU A 324 9.23 11.21 -13.91
C LEU A 324 9.88 11.89 -12.71
N HIS A 325 9.88 11.24 -11.54
CA HIS A 325 10.55 11.77 -10.36
C HIS A 325 12.06 11.87 -10.54
N LEU A 326 12.70 10.85 -11.15
CA LEU A 326 14.13 10.83 -11.39
C LEU A 326 14.57 11.87 -12.43
N MET A 327 13.84 12.01 -13.55
CA MET A 327 14.20 12.97 -14.60
C MET A 327 14.06 14.44 -14.16
N THR A 328 13.24 14.70 -13.14
CA THR A 328 12.97 16.05 -12.62
C THR A 328 13.54 16.31 -11.22
N GLY A 329 14.35 15.39 -10.67
CA GLY A 329 14.93 15.54 -9.34
C GLY A 329 13.89 15.68 -8.21
N GLN A 330 12.70 15.10 -8.40
CA GLN A 330 11.57 15.14 -7.45
C GLN A 330 11.63 13.94 -6.48
N ILE A 331 12.78 13.68 -5.87
CA ILE A 331 12.99 12.57 -4.92
C ILE A 331 14.09 12.94 -3.91
N GLY A 332 14.05 12.37 -2.71
CA GLY A 332 15.08 12.60 -1.69
C GLY A 332 15.02 13.99 -1.05
N LYS A 333 13.90 14.71 -1.20
CA LYS A 333 13.67 16.03 -0.60
C LYS A 333 12.26 16.11 0.00
N PRO A 334 12.04 16.91 1.07
CA PRO A 334 10.74 17.00 1.72
C PRO A 334 9.63 17.48 0.79
N GLY A 335 8.48 16.82 0.85
CA GLY A 335 7.30 17.11 0.04
C GLY A 335 7.33 16.51 -1.37
N ALA A 336 8.36 15.74 -1.73
CA ALA A 336 8.52 15.22 -3.09
C ALA A 336 8.87 13.73 -3.10
N GLY A 337 8.26 12.99 -4.04
CA GLY A 337 8.68 11.62 -4.33
C GLY A 337 7.57 10.66 -4.76
N PRO A 338 7.96 9.47 -5.22
CA PRO A 338 7.04 8.40 -5.59
C PRO A 338 6.59 7.64 -4.34
N PHE A 339 5.33 7.81 -3.92
CA PHE A 339 4.79 7.30 -2.66
C PHE A 339 3.66 6.27 -2.84
N SER A 340 4.02 4.99 -2.95
CA SER A 340 3.04 3.89 -3.00
C SER A 340 2.26 3.74 -1.70
N LEU A 341 0.93 3.75 -1.79
CA LEU A 341 0.02 3.55 -0.67
C LEU A 341 -0.23 2.07 -0.43
N THR A 342 0.26 1.58 0.70
CA THR A 342 0.02 0.19 1.14
C THR A 342 -1.44 0.00 1.55
N GLY A 343 -2.05 -1.10 1.09
CA GLY A 343 -3.46 -1.39 1.34
C GLY A 343 -3.75 -1.82 2.78
N GLN A 344 -3.12 -2.90 3.24
CA GLN A 344 -3.33 -3.53 4.56
C GLN A 344 -2.42 -2.94 5.64
N PRO A 345 -2.79 -3.05 6.94
CA PRO A 345 -2.13 -2.30 8.02
C PRO A 345 -0.69 -2.73 8.25
N ASN A 346 -0.35 -3.99 7.96
CA ASN A 346 0.97 -4.55 8.19
C ASN A 346 1.51 -5.37 7.00
N ALA A 347 1.03 -5.08 5.78
CA ALA A 347 1.61 -5.70 4.59
C ALA A 347 3.07 -5.30 4.35
N MET A 348 3.53 -4.17 4.90
CA MET A 348 4.94 -3.79 4.89
C MET A 348 5.75 -4.65 5.88
N GLY A 349 5.30 -4.77 7.15
CA GLY A 349 5.98 -5.62 8.14
C GLY A 349 6.04 -7.10 7.72
N GLY A 350 5.01 -7.60 7.03
CA GLY A 350 5.03 -8.93 6.43
C GLY A 350 6.13 -9.10 5.36
N ARG A 351 6.38 -8.08 4.52
CA ARG A 351 7.48 -8.13 3.53
C ARG A 351 8.85 -8.00 4.20
N GLU A 352 8.97 -7.11 5.17
CA GLU A 352 10.20 -6.90 5.94
C GLU A 352 10.65 -8.17 6.66
N THR A 353 9.69 -8.92 7.22
CA THR A 353 9.96 -10.20 7.92
C THR A 353 10.07 -11.41 6.99
N GLY A 354 9.92 -11.20 5.68
CA GLY A 354 10.14 -12.22 4.66
C GLY A 354 8.92 -13.04 4.27
N GLY A 355 7.70 -12.65 4.66
CA GLY A 355 6.42 -13.35 4.47
C GLY A 355 5.90 -13.47 3.03
N LEU A 356 6.80 -13.62 2.06
CA LEU A 356 6.55 -13.98 0.66
C LEU A 356 7.52 -15.09 0.25
N CYS A 357 7.17 -15.86 -0.77
CA CYS A 357 7.89 -17.09 -1.11
C CYS A 357 9.37 -16.83 -1.45
N ASN A 358 9.65 -15.68 -2.04
CA ASN A 358 10.96 -15.28 -2.48
C ASN A 358 11.78 -14.47 -1.45
N LEU A 359 11.20 -14.07 -0.32
CA LEU A 359 11.83 -13.18 0.66
C LEU A 359 12.31 -13.91 1.94
N LEU A 360 13.33 -13.32 2.57
CA LEU A 360 13.86 -13.61 3.89
C LEU A 360 13.82 -12.31 4.72
N PRO A 361 13.90 -12.40 6.07
CA PRO A 361 13.88 -11.20 6.91
C PRO A 361 14.96 -10.18 6.51
N GLY A 362 14.58 -8.90 6.52
CA GLY A 362 15.43 -7.78 6.12
C GLY A 362 15.52 -7.60 4.59
N TYR A 363 14.43 -7.89 3.86
CA TYR A 363 14.36 -7.81 2.39
C TYR A 363 15.39 -8.68 1.64
N ARG A 364 15.98 -9.64 2.33
CA ARG A 364 16.87 -10.64 1.74
C ARG A 364 16.07 -11.55 0.81
N HIS A 365 16.72 -12.11 -0.19
CA HIS A 365 16.05 -12.88 -1.23
C HIS A 365 16.59 -14.31 -1.30
N VAL A 366 15.69 -15.29 -1.30
CA VAL A 366 16.05 -16.72 -1.26
C VAL A 366 16.86 -17.18 -2.47
N LYS A 367 16.84 -16.44 -3.58
CA LYS A 367 17.62 -16.77 -4.79
C LYS A 367 19.12 -16.54 -4.62
N PHE A 368 19.53 -15.62 -3.75
CA PHE A 368 20.92 -15.17 -3.61
C PHE A 368 21.60 -15.90 -2.45
N PRO A 369 22.59 -16.79 -2.71
CA PRO A 369 23.22 -17.60 -1.65
C PRO A 369 23.80 -16.79 -0.50
N GLU A 370 24.37 -15.62 -0.77
CA GLU A 370 24.94 -14.70 0.20
C GLU A 370 23.89 -14.04 1.13
N GLN A 371 22.61 -14.13 0.76
CA GLN A 371 21.50 -13.58 1.52
C GLN A 371 20.73 -14.64 2.33
N ARG A 372 21.04 -15.94 2.16
CA ARG A 372 20.33 -17.04 2.82
C ARG A 372 20.63 -17.14 4.30
#